data_AF-A0A5N5UY40-F1
#
_entry.id   AF-A0A5N5UY40-F1
#
_cell.length_a   1.000
_cell.length_b   1.000
_cell.length_c   1.000
_cell.angle_alpha   90.00
_cell.angle_beta   90.00
_cell.angle_gamma   90.00
#
_symmetry.space_group_name_H-M   'P 1'
#
loop_
_entity.id
_entity.type
_entity.pdbx_description
1 polymer ?
#
loop_
_entity_poly.entity_id
_entity_poly.type
_entity_poly.pdbx_seq_one_letter_code
_entity_poly.pdbx_strand_id
1 'polypeptide(L)'
;MGFKGLAGAAATMVTAGVLGFAAPAVAEDGTCADVDVVFARGTNEPAGLGREGEAFVDALRADLPGTTVSAYAVNYPASFDFLKATDGATDASGHLQAVAAACPDTRFVLGGYSQGAAVIDILAAAPGPVLDFTAPLPPALADRVAAG
;
A
#
# COMPACT_ATOMS: atom_id res chain seq x y z
N MET A 1 17.47 10.16 60.00
CA MET A 1 16.97 10.44 58.65
C MET A 1 16.79 9.12 57.92
N GLY A 2 15.54 8.68 57.71
CA GLY A 2 15.21 7.42 57.04
C GLY A 2 14.99 7.63 55.55
N PHE A 3 15.65 6.84 54.71
CA PHE A 3 15.37 6.76 53.28
C PHE A 3 14.60 5.47 53.03
N LYS A 4 13.28 5.58 52.89
CA LYS A 4 12.42 4.50 52.39
C LYS A 4 12.47 4.57 50.86
N GLY A 5 13.19 3.63 50.24
CA GLY A 5 13.20 3.45 48.79
C GLY A 5 11.84 2.96 48.31
N LEU A 6 11.26 3.69 47.36
CA LEU A 6 10.02 3.31 46.67
C LEU A 6 10.38 2.32 45.57
N ALA A 7 9.87 1.08 45.68
CA ALA A 7 9.93 0.08 44.63
C ALA A 7 8.97 0.49 43.50
N GLY A 8 9.51 0.90 42.35
CA GLY A 8 8.75 1.07 41.12
C GLY A 8 8.81 -0.21 40.30
N ALA A 9 7.69 -0.93 40.21
CA ALA A 9 7.55 -2.08 39.32
C ALA A 9 7.56 -1.58 37.86
N ALA A 10 8.61 -1.93 37.11
CA ALA A 10 8.66 -1.71 35.67
C ALA A 10 7.78 -2.75 34.98
N ALA A 11 6.59 -2.36 34.54
CA ALA A 11 5.78 -3.16 33.65
C ALA A 11 6.39 -3.06 32.24
N THR A 12 7.09 -4.11 31.81
CA THR A 12 7.54 -4.27 30.43
C THR A 12 6.32 -4.53 29.54
N MET A 13 5.84 -3.50 28.84
CA MET A 13 4.90 -3.71 27.73
C MET A 13 5.67 -4.39 26.59
N VAL A 14 5.46 -5.69 26.45
CA VAL A 14 5.77 -6.42 25.21
C VAL A 14 4.68 -6.06 24.21
N THR A 15 4.92 -5.07 23.36
CA THR A 15 4.11 -4.88 22.16
C THR A 15 4.44 -6.01 21.19
N ALA A 16 3.60 -7.04 21.19
CA ALA A 16 3.61 -8.05 20.14
C ALA A 16 3.35 -7.34 18.81
N GLY A 17 4.33 -7.38 17.91
CA GLY A 17 4.19 -6.89 16.54
C GLY A 17 3.07 -7.66 15.86
N VAL A 18 1.96 -6.98 15.57
CA VAL A 18 0.95 -7.50 14.67
C VAL A 18 1.61 -7.49 13.29
N LEU A 19 1.99 -8.66 12.80
CA LEU A 19 2.18 -8.87 11.37
C LEU A 19 0.83 -8.56 10.74
N GLY A 20 0.70 -7.36 10.18
CA GLY A 20 -0.51 -6.92 9.50
C GLY A 20 -0.78 -7.86 8.34
N PHE A 21 -1.80 -8.70 8.48
CA PHE A 21 -2.44 -9.30 7.31
C PHE A 21 -3.00 -8.14 6.50
N ALA A 22 -2.63 -8.05 5.22
CA ALA A 22 -3.22 -7.11 4.27
C ALA A 22 -4.74 -7.26 4.36
N ALA A 23 -5.43 -6.21 4.82
CA ALA A 23 -6.88 -6.21 4.88
C ALA A 23 -7.42 -6.29 3.43
N PRO A 24 -8.47 -7.07 3.17
CA PRO A 24 -9.09 -7.09 1.85
C PRO A 24 -9.49 -5.66 1.44
N ALA A 25 -9.45 -5.36 0.14
CA ALA A 25 -10.00 -4.11 -0.40
C ALA A 25 -11.52 -4.12 -0.22
N VAL A 26 -11.92 -3.72 0.97
CA VAL A 26 -13.32 -3.57 1.35
C VAL A 26 -13.73 -2.15 1.03
N ALA A 27 -14.85 -2.03 0.31
CA ALA A 27 -15.58 -0.78 0.25
C ALA A 27 -16.02 -0.36 1.66
N GLU A 28 -16.41 0.90 1.80
CA GLU A 28 -16.89 1.48 3.07
C GLU A 28 -18.06 0.67 3.70
N ASP A 29 -18.77 -0.14 2.91
CA ASP A 29 -19.88 -1.00 3.33
C ASP A 29 -19.49 -2.46 3.66
N GLY A 30 -18.20 -2.82 3.57
CA GLY A 30 -17.70 -4.16 3.87
C GLY A 30 -17.83 -5.17 2.72
N THR A 31 -18.24 -4.74 1.52
CA THR A 31 -18.22 -5.56 0.29
C THR A 31 -16.95 -5.32 -0.53
N CYS A 32 -16.68 -6.15 -1.55
CA CYS A 32 -15.55 -5.93 -2.46
C CYS A 32 -15.77 -4.63 -3.25
N ALA A 33 -14.78 -3.73 -3.25
CA ALA A 33 -14.86 -2.52 -4.05
C ALA A 33 -14.81 -2.84 -5.55
N ASP A 34 -15.52 -2.06 -6.37
CA ASP A 34 -15.46 -2.15 -7.83
C ASP A 34 -14.06 -1.78 -8.34
N VAL A 35 -13.47 -0.74 -7.72
CA VAL A 35 -12.13 -0.23 -8.03
C VAL A 35 -11.32 -0.13 -6.75
N ASP A 36 -10.08 -0.62 -6.81
CA ASP A 36 -9.07 -0.45 -5.78
C ASP A 36 -7.87 0.34 -6.30
N VAL A 37 -7.67 1.53 -5.73
CA VAL A 37 -6.56 2.41 -6.09
C VAL A 37 -5.35 2.08 -5.22
N VAL A 38 -4.26 1.63 -5.84
CA VAL A 38 -2.99 1.38 -5.16
C VAL A 38 -2.05 2.54 -5.46
N PHE A 39 -1.78 3.38 -4.46
CA PHE A 39 -1.00 4.61 -4.65
C PHE A 39 0.27 4.64 -3.79
N ALA A 40 1.40 4.90 -4.44
CA ALA A 40 2.69 5.10 -3.79
C ALA A 40 3.02 6.60 -3.67
N ARG A 41 3.16 7.07 -2.42
CA ARG A 41 3.52 8.46 -2.10
C ARG A 41 4.94 8.83 -2.54
N GLY A 42 5.29 10.11 -2.48
CA GLY A 42 6.62 10.62 -2.78
C GLY A 42 7.61 10.59 -1.61
N THR A 43 8.88 10.89 -1.92
CA THR A 43 9.96 10.93 -0.94
C THR A 43 9.66 11.92 0.20
N ASN A 44 9.90 11.46 1.43
CA ASN A 44 9.74 12.19 2.68
C ASN A 44 8.29 12.59 2.99
N GLU A 45 7.30 11.99 2.33
CA GLU A 45 5.90 12.13 2.72
C GLU A 45 5.57 11.21 3.92
N PRO A 46 4.72 11.68 4.86
CA PRO A 46 4.19 10.85 5.95
C PRO A 46 3.47 9.60 5.43
N ALA A 47 3.36 8.56 6.26
CA ALA A 47 2.58 7.38 5.92
C ALA A 47 1.12 7.76 5.57
N GLY A 48 0.61 7.18 4.48
CA GLY A 48 -0.66 7.56 3.85
C GLY A 48 -0.51 7.65 2.32
N LEU A 49 -1.53 8.16 1.65
CA LEU A 49 -1.56 8.30 0.19
C LEU A 49 -0.61 9.41 -0.31
N GLY A 50 -0.21 10.33 0.57
CA GLY A 50 0.48 11.56 0.18
C GLY A 50 -0.48 12.56 -0.44
N ARG A 51 -0.02 13.80 -0.63
CA ARG A 51 -0.89 14.89 -1.11
C ARG A 51 -1.46 14.59 -2.49
N GLU A 52 -0.63 14.13 -3.41
CA GLU A 52 -1.01 13.83 -4.78
C GLU A 52 -1.93 12.61 -4.86
N GLY A 53 -1.72 11.60 -4.00
CA GLY A 53 -2.57 10.42 -3.93
C GLY A 53 -3.96 10.72 -3.37
N GLU A 54 -4.07 11.54 -2.33
CA GLU A 54 -5.36 11.99 -1.79
C GLU A 54 -6.16 12.76 -2.86
N ALA A 55 -5.54 13.75 -3.50
CA ALA A 55 -6.18 14.52 -4.55
C ALA A 55 -6.62 13.66 -5.74
N PHE A 56 -5.81 12.67 -6.12
CA PHE A 56 -6.16 11.72 -7.18
C PHE A 56 -7.38 10.87 -6.83
N VAL A 57 -7.39 10.26 -5.64
CA VAL A 57 -8.50 9.40 -5.19
C VAL A 57 -9.79 10.19 -5.07
N ASP A 58 -9.74 11.40 -4.53
CA ASP A 58 -10.91 12.28 -4.40
C ASP A 58 -11.49 12.65 -5.77
N ALA A 59 -10.63 13.01 -6.74
CA ALA A 59 -11.06 13.29 -8.11
C ALA A 59 -11.67 12.05 -8.78
N LEU A 60 -11.05 10.89 -8.65
CA LEU A 60 -11.53 9.64 -9.24
C LEU A 60 -12.91 9.24 -8.68
N ARG A 61 -13.12 9.37 -7.37
CA ARG A 61 -14.43 9.14 -6.73
C ARG A 61 -15.50 10.10 -7.25
N ALA A 62 -15.15 11.36 -7.50
CA ALA A 62 -16.06 12.34 -8.06
C ALA A 62 -16.45 12.02 -9.52
N ASP A 63 -15.50 11.50 -10.31
CA ASP A 63 -15.70 11.16 -11.73
C ASP A 63 -16.45 9.83 -11.95
N LEU A 64 -16.52 8.96 -10.92
CA LEU A 64 -17.14 7.64 -10.99
C LEU A 64 -18.35 7.50 -10.06
N PRO A 65 -19.45 8.26 -10.28
CA PRO A 65 -20.64 8.15 -9.45
C PRO A 65 -21.26 6.75 -9.56
N GLY A 66 -21.56 6.15 -8.40
CA GLY A 66 -22.15 4.81 -8.32
C GLY A 66 -21.13 3.67 -8.39
N THR A 67 -19.84 3.96 -8.49
CA THR A 67 -18.75 2.99 -8.38
C THR A 67 -18.14 3.07 -6.98
N THR A 68 -17.95 1.92 -6.34
CA THR A 68 -17.26 1.85 -5.04
C THR A 68 -15.74 1.87 -5.26
N VAL A 69 -15.06 2.85 -4.65
CA VAL A 69 -13.61 3.06 -4.80
C VAL A 69 -12.90 2.95 -3.45
N SER A 70 -12.15 1.87 -3.26
CA SER A 70 -11.18 1.76 -2.16
C SER A 70 -9.84 2.37 -2.56
N ALA A 71 -9.04 2.73 -1.55
CA ALA A 71 -7.69 3.24 -1.76
C ALA A 71 -6.73 2.60 -0.77
N TYR A 72 -5.61 2.11 -1.29
CA TYR A 72 -4.52 1.53 -0.55
C TYR A 72 -3.28 2.41 -0.69
N ALA A 73 -2.79 2.90 0.44
CA ALA A 73 -1.52 3.59 0.53
C ALA A 73 -0.39 2.57 0.64
N VAL A 74 0.48 2.50 -0.38
CA VAL A 74 1.62 1.58 -0.39
C VAL A 74 2.49 1.83 0.84
N ASN A 75 2.71 0.77 1.60
CA ASN A 75 3.40 0.80 2.88
C ASN A 75 4.89 0.54 2.71
N TYR A 76 5.63 1.62 2.52
CA TYR A 76 7.08 1.59 2.39
C TYR A 76 7.71 2.83 3.02
N PRO A 77 9.04 2.88 3.21
CA PRO A 77 9.69 3.99 3.93
C PRO A 77 9.50 5.37 3.29
N ALA A 78 9.34 5.46 1.97
CA ALA A 78 9.38 6.71 1.21
C ALA A 78 10.56 7.61 1.60
N SER A 79 11.74 7.04 1.79
CA SER A 79 12.92 7.76 2.31
C SER A 79 13.81 8.27 1.17
N PHE A 80 14.87 9.01 1.49
CA PHE A 80 15.86 9.43 0.50
C PHE A 80 16.74 8.28 -0.02
N ASP A 81 16.67 7.09 0.60
CA ASP A 81 17.23 5.88 0.04
C ASP A 81 16.30 5.33 -1.04
N PHE A 82 16.53 5.74 -2.30
CA PHE A 82 15.68 5.38 -3.44
C PHE A 82 15.63 3.87 -3.73
N LEU A 83 16.59 3.09 -3.25
CA LEU A 83 16.52 1.63 -3.39
C LEU A 83 15.35 1.04 -2.62
N LYS A 84 14.80 1.76 -1.64
CA LYS A 84 13.58 1.38 -0.90
C LYS A 84 12.29 1.43 -1.72
N ALA A 85 12.35 1.87 -2.98
CA ALA A 85 11.23 1.71 -3.90
C ALA A 85 10.89 0.23 -4.15
N THR A 86 11.85 -0.70 -4.02
CA THR A 86 11.60 -2.14 -4.17
C THR A 86 10.77 -2.72 -3.02
N ASP A 87 10.93 -2.18 -1.81
CA ASP A 87 10.09 -2.51 -0.65
C ASP A 87 8.62 -2.12 -0.95
N GLY A 88 8.41 -0.94 -1.55
CA GLY A 88 7.09 -0.49 -1.98
C GLY A 88 6.47 -1.35 -3.09
N ALA A 89 7.27 -1.76 -4.07
CA ALA A 89 6.77 -2.64 -5.13
C ALA A 89 6.37 -4.01 -4.58
N THR A 90 7.12 -4.51 -3.58
CA THR A 90 6.82 -5.78 -2.90
C THR A 90 5.51 -5.71 -2.12
N ASP A 91 5.31 -4.63 -1.37
CA ASP A 91 4.09 -4.36 -0.62
C ASP A 91 2.87 -4.23 -1.55
N ALA A 92 2.97 -3.41 -2.59
CA ALA A 92 1.92 -3.22 -3.58
C ALA A 92 1.55 -4.54 -4.30
N SER A 93 2.54 -5.36 -4.68
CA SER A 93 2.31 -6.67 -5.27
C SER A 93 1.56 -7.62 -4.32
N GLY A 94 1.95 -7.62 -3.04
CA GLY A 94 1.28 -8.41 -2.01
C GLY A 94 -0.19 -8.00 -1.82
N HIS A 95 -0.45 -6.70 -1.76
CA HIS A 95 -1.81 -6.16 -1.67
C HIS A 95 -2.66 -6.56 -2.89
N LEU A 96 -2.16 -6.31 -4.10
CA LEU A 96 -2.86 -6.64 -5.35
C LEU A 96 -3.22 -8.14 -5.43
N GLN A 97 -2.29 -9.03 -5.06
CA GLN A 97 -2.55 -10.47 -5.03
C GLN A 97 -3.59 -10.85 -3.97
N ALA A 98 -3.53 -10.25 -2.77
CA ALA A 98 -4.49 -10.50 -1.71
C ALA A 98 -5.90 -10.06 -2.11
N VAL A 99 -6.04 -8.86 -2.67
CA VAL A 99 -7.33 -8.35 -3.16
C VAL A 99 -7.83 -9.20 -4.33
N ALA A 100 -6.97 -9.55 -5.27
CA ALA A 100 -7.38 -10.34 -6.42
C ALA A 100 -7.90 -11.74 -6.04
N ALA A 101 -7.35 -12.33 -4.97
CA ALA A 101 -7.80 -13.61 -4.43
C ALA A 101 -9.13 -13.50 -3.66
N ALA A 102 -9.32 -12.43 -2.90
CA ALA A 102 -10.53 -12.21 -2.11
C ALA A 102 -11.71 -11.67 -2.95
N CYS A 103 -11.40 -10.83 -3.92
CA CYS A 103 -12.34 -10.04 -4.72
C CYS A 103 -11.96 -10.17 -6.21
N PRO A 104 -12.44 -11.22 -6.91
CA PRO A 104 -12.01 -11.53 -8.27
C PRO A 104 -12.46 -10.50 -9.31
N ASP A 105 -13.52 -9.74 -9.04
CA ASP A 105 -14.09 -8.77 -9.98
C ASP A 105 -13.54 -7.34 -9.83
N THR A 106 -12.84 -7.05 -8.72
CA THR A 106 -12.25 -5.72 -8.46
C THR A 106 -11.24 -5.34 -9.54
N ARG A 107 -11.33 -4.12 -10.04
CA ARG A 107 -10.36 -3.52 -10.96
C ARG A 107 -9.32 -2.73 -10.20
N PHE A 108 -8.10 -2.68 -10.70
CA PHE A 108 -7.00 -1.97 -10.06
C PHE A 108 -6.64 -0.72 -10.84
N VAL A 109 -6.35 0.36 -10.11
CA VAL A 109 -5.75 1.58 -10.64
C VAL A 109 -4.45 1.78 -9.89
N LEU A 110 -3.33 1.81 -10.61
CA LEU A 110 -2.01 2.03 -10.03
C LEU A 110 -1.62 3.49 -10.19
N GLY A 111 -1.01 4.07 -9.17
CA GLY A 111 -0.53 5.45 -9.22
C GLY A 111 0.67 5.66 -8.33
N GLY A 112 1.54 6.59 -8.72
CA GLY A 112 2.72 6.91 -7.95
C GLY A 112 3.22 8.32 -8.23
N TYR A 113 3.70 9.00 -7.19
CA TYR A 113 4.29 10.33 -7.31
C TYR A 113 5.78 10.31 -6.96
N SER A 114 6.62 10.91 -7.82
CA SER A 114 8.07 11.01 -7.61
C SER A 114 8.71 9.63 -7.39
N GLN A 115 9.28 9.33 -6.21
CA GLN A 115 9.76 7.99 -5.88
C GLN A 115 8.67 6.92 -5.95
N GLY A 116 7.41 7.27 -5.66
CA GLY A 116 6.28 6.37 -5.82
C GLY A 116 6.03 5.98 -7.27
N ALA A 117 6.38 6.80 -8.26
CA ALA A 117 6.31 6.40 -9.66
C ALA A 117 7.31 5.26 -9.95
N ALA A 118 8.52 5.34 -9.37
CA ALA A 118 9.50 4.26 -9.48
C ALA A 118 9.02 2.97 -8.79
N VAL A 119 8.26 3.06 -7.69
CA VAL A 119 7.59 1.90 -7.06
C VAL A 119 6.67 1.20 -8.06
N ILE A 120 5.82 1.97 -8.76
CA ILE A 120 4.87 1.44 -9.76
C ILE A 120 5.61 0.88 -10.98
N ASP A 121 6.66 1.55 -11.46
CA ASP A 121 7.48 1.05 -12.57
C ASP A 121 8.16 -0.29 -12.25
N ILE A 122 8.70 -0.45 -11.03
CA ILE A 122 9.30 -1.71 -10.56
C ILE A 122 8.22 -2.81 -10.48
N LEU A 123 7.05 -2.48 -9.94
CA LEU A 123 5.92 -3.41 -9.84
C LEU A 123 5.44 -3.89 -11.22
N ALA A 124 5.38 -2.98 -12.20
CA ALA A 124 4.92 -3.24 -13.56
C ALA A 124 6.00 -3.90 -14.44
N ALA A 125 7.26 -3.96 -13.99
CA ALA A 125 8.32 -4.59 -14.74
C ALA A 125 8.05 -6.11 -14.92
N ALA A 126 7.95 -6.54 -16.18
CA ALA A 126 7.91 -7.94 -16.60
C ALA A 126 9.12 -8.73 -16.03
N PRO A 127 9.07 -10.07 -15.89
CA PRO A 127 9.97 -10.81 -15.00
C PRO A 127 11.43 -10.67 -15.44
N GLY A 128 12.13 -9.81 -14.72
CA GLY A 128 13.57 -9.60 -14.76
C GLY A 128 13.97 -8.99 -13.41
N PRO A 129 15.18 -9.29 -12.89
CA PRO A 129 15.61 -8.78 -11.59
C PRO A 129 15.94 -7.29 -11.74
N VAL A 130 14.92 -6.45 -11.73
CA VAL A 130 15.08 -5.02 -11.56
C VAL A 130 15.28 -4.81 -10.06
N LEU A 131 16.51 -4.46 -9.67
CA LEU A 131 16.85 -4.07 -8.30
C LEU A 131 16.47 -5.12 -7.23
N ASP A 132 16.70 -6.40 -7.49
CA ASP A 132 16.35 -7.51 -6.58
C ASP A 132 14.85 -7.70 -6.28
N PHE A 133 13.96 -7.06 -7.05
CA PHE A 133 12.52 -7.31 -6.98
C PHE A 133 12.17 -8.68 -7.55
N THR A 134 11.46 -9.51 -6.77
CA THR A 134 11.12 -10.90 -7.14
C THR A 134 9.63 -11.21 -7.08
N ALA A 135 8.76 -10.20 -6.95
CA ALA A 135 7.31 -10.38 -6.81
C ALA A 135 6.52 -9.76 -7.98
N PRO A 136 6.82 -10.11 -9.24
CA PRO A 136 6.13 -9.52 -10.38
C PRO A 136 4.63 -9.80 -10.34
N LEU A 137 3.84 -8.88 -10.92
CA LEU A 137 2.41 -9.11 -11.04
C LEU A 137 2.13 -10.36 -11.88
N PRO A 138 1.27 -11.28 -11.41
CA PRO A 138 0.81 -12.39 -12.24
C PRO A 138 0.18 -11.85 -13.54
N PRO A 139 0.41 -12.47 -14.71
CA PRO A 139 -0.17 -12.00 -15.98
C PRO A 139 -1.70 -11.83 -15.93
N ALA A 140 -2.40 -12.69 -15.17
CA ALA A 140 -3.85 -12.61 -14.97
C ALA A 140 -4.30 -11.36 -14.19
N LEU A 141 -3.40 -10.71 -13.43
CA LEU A 141 -3.67 -9.42 -12.79
C LEU A 141 -3.42 -8.24 -13.72
N ALA A 142 -2.53 -8.38 -14.70
CA ALA A 142 -2.24 -7.30 -15.64
C ALA A 142 -3.49 -6.87 -16.41
N ASP A 143 -4.35 -7.82 -16.79
CA ASP A 143 -5.65 -7.55 -17.45
C ASP A 143 -6.67 -6.84 -16.55
N ARG A 144 -6.41 -6.76 -15.25
CA ARG A 144 -7.26 -6.08 -14.25
C ARG A 144 -6.76 -4.68 -13.89
N VAL A 145 -5.55 -4.31 -14.32
CA VAL A 145 -5.01 -2.95 -14.17
C VAL A 145 -5.62 -2.07 -15.27
N ALA A 146 -6.52 -1.16 -14.88
CA ALA A 146 -7.22 -0.28 -15.81
C ALA A 146 -6.38 0.94 -16.22
N ALA A 147 -5.44 1.36 -15.37
CA ALA A 147 -4.51 2.47 -15.59
C ALA A 147 -3.29 2.34 -14.66
N GLY A 148 -2.16 2.90 -15.10
CA GLY A 148 -0.89 2.98 -14.38
C GLY A 148 -0.07 4.18 -14.87
#